data_AF-A0A2D4N9R4-F1
#
_entry.id   AF-A0A2D4N9R4-F1
#
_cell.length_a   1.000
_cell.length_b   1.000
_cell.length_c   1.000
_cell.angle_alpha   90.00
_cell.angle_beta   90.00
_cell.angle_gamma   90.00
#
_symmetry.space_group_name_H-M   'P 1'
#
loop_
_entity.id
_entity.type
_entity.pdbx_description
1 polymer ?
#
loop_
_entity_poly.entity_id
_entity_poly.type
_entity_poly.pdbx_seq_one_letter_code
_entity_poly.pdbx_strand_id
1 'polypeptide(L)'
;FQFLPFIWGSSQLIDHPNLEPRHFVDEKVVNEHHKDYMFLECIRFITEMKTGPFPEHSNQLWNISAVPSWSKVNQGLIRMYKAECLEKFPVIQHFKFGSLLPIQPVAP
;
A
#
# COMPACT_ATOMS: atom_id res chain seq x y z
N PHE A 1 9.14 2.10 -4.37
CA PHE A 1 9.07 1.17 -5.51
C PHE A 1 7.68 0.62 -5.74
N GLN A 2 6.99 0.09 -4.72
CA GLN A 2 5.71 -0.60 -4.88
C GLN A 2 4.52 0.23 -4.39
N PHE A 3 3.32 -0.02 -4.95
CA PHE A 3 2.04 0.55 -4.46
C PHE A 3 0.97 -0.55 -4.31
N LEU A 4 0.71 -1.33 -5.37
CA LEU A 4 -0.35 -2.36 -5.39
C LEU A 4 -0.30 -3.35 -4.21
N PRO A 5 0.88 -3.83 -3.74
CA PRO A 5 0.95 -4.70 -2.57
C PRO A 5 0.39 -4.10 -1.29
N PHE A 6 0.42 -2.77 -1.13
CA PHE A 6 -0.20 -2.11 0.02
C PHE A 6 -1.73 -2.05 -0.12
N ILE A 7 -2.25 -1.90 -1.35
CA ILE A 7 -3.70 -1.97 -1.60
C ILE A 7 -4.20 -3.39 -1.33
N TRP A 8 -3.62 -4.40 -1.99
CA TRP A 8 -4.07 -5.77 -1.82
C TRP A 8 -3.79 -6.29 -0.41
N GLY A 9 -2.62 -5.99 0.16
CA GLY A 9 -2.27 -6.37 1.52
C GLY A 9 -3.16 -5.74 2.57
N SER A 10 -3.54 -4.47 2.43
CA SER A 10 -4.51 -3.86 3.37
C SER A 10 -5.90 -4.50 3.24
N SER A 11 -6.26 -5.00 2.05
CA SER A 11 -7.50 -5.77 1.85
C SER A 11 -7.47 -7.12 2.57
N GLN A 12 -6.31 -7.79 2.65
CA GLN A 12 -6.17 -9.06 3.40
C GLN A 12 -6.44 -8.88 4.90
N LEU A 13 -6.26 -7.66 5.41
CA LEU A 13 -6.36 -7.32 6.83
C LEU A 13 -7.70 -6.67 7.21
N ILE A 14 -8.64 -6.52 6.26
CA ILE A 14 -9.99 -6.03 6.55
C ILE A 14 -10.69 -7.01 7.51
N ASP A 15 -11.34 -6.45 8.54
CA ASP A 15 -12.03 -7.19 9.61
C ASP A 15 -11.15 -8.19 10.37
N HIS A 16 -9.83 -8.03 10.31
CA HIS A 16 -8.90 -8.86 11.06
C HIS A 16 -9.12 -8.66 12.58
N PRO A 17 -9.23 -9.74 13.39
CA PRO A 17 -9.65 -9.65 14.79
C PRO A 17 -8.67 -8.90 15.71
N ASN A 18 -7.36 -9.00 15.44
CA ASN A 18 -6.32 -8.48 16.35
C ASN A 18 -5.37 -7.43 15.71
N LEU A 19 -4.99 -7.62 14.44
CA LEU A 19 -4.12 -6.71 13.70
C LEU A 19 -4.90 -5.49 13.20
N GLU A 20 -4.64 -4.35 13.81
CA GLU A 20 -5.02 -3.00 13.35
C GLU A 20 -3.87 -2.28 12.59
N PRO A 21 -4.13 -1.21 11.81
CA PRO A 21 -3.10 -0.47 11.08
C PRO A 21 -1.92 0.01 11.94
N ARG A 22 -2.14 0.44 13.18
CA ARG A 22 -1.06 0.88 14.08
C ARG A 22 -0.01 -0.19 14.37
N HIS A 23 -0.30 -1.47 14.12
CA HIS A 23 0.64 -2.55 14.40
C HIS A 23 1.67 -2.78 13.30
N PHE A 24 1.45 -2.30 12.07
CA PHE A 24 2.43 -2.55 11.01
C PHE A 24 3.75 -1.79 11.23
N VAL A 25 3.80 -0.82 12.15
CA VAL A 25 5.04 -0.13 12.54
C VAL A 25 5.74 -0.78 13.74
N ASP A 26 5.14 -1.82 14.33
CA ASP A 26 5.77 -2.64 15.36
C ASP A 26 6.55 -3.79 14.70
N GLU A 27 7.87 -3.72 14.76
CA GLU A 27 8.76 -4.71 14.14
C GLU A 27 8.51 -6.14 14.63
N LYS A 28 8.08 -6.31 15.89
CA LYS A 28 7.78 -7.64 16.41
C LYS A 28 6.56 -8.24 15.71
N VAL A 29 5.48 -7.45 15.59
CA VAL A 29 4.25 -7.88 14.89
C VAL A 29 4.55 -8.18 13.43
N VAL A 30 5.35 -7.33 12.77
CA VAL A 30 5.75 -7.55 11.37
C VAL A 30 6.51 -8.87 11.24
N ASN A 31 7.51 -9.13 12.09
CA ASN A 31 8.31 -10.36 12.04
C ASN A 31 7.49 -11.63 12.34
N GLU A 32 6.43 -11.53 13.14
CA GLU A 32 5.55 -12.67 13.45
C GLU A 32 4.58 -13.00 12.30
N HIS A 33 4.14 -12.00 11.53
CA HIS A 33 3.01 -12.15 10.60
C HIS A 33 3.32 -11.86 9.12
N HIS A 34 4.53 -11.43 8.76
CA HIS A 34 4.86 -11.01 7.40
C HIS A 34 4.63 -12.10 6.33
N LYS A 35 4.77 -13.38 6.69
CA LYS A 35 4.61 -14.51 5.77
C LYS A 35 3.16 -14.70 5.30
N ASP A 36 2.20 -14.23 6.09
CA ASP A 36 0.77 -14.38 5.81
C ASP A 36 0.17 -13.16 5.10
N TYR A 37 0.75 -11.98 5.33
CA TYR A 37 0.19 -10.70 4.88
C TYR A 37 1.16 -9.91 4.02
N MET A 38 0.78 -9.68 2.76
CA MET A 38 1.58 -8.96 1.76
C MET A 38 1.92 -7.53 2.21
N PHE A 39 1.02 -6.88 2.95
CA PHE A 39 1.29 -5.55 3.52
C PHE A 39 2.49 -5.59 4.46
N LEU A 40 2.51 -6.58 5.36
CA LEU A 40 3.55 -6.71 6.38
C LEU A 40 4.88 -7.16 5.77
N GLU A 41 4.87 -8.01 4.73
CA GLU A 41 6.09 -8.32 3.97
C GLU A 41 6.71 -7.08 3.32
N CYS A 42 5.89 -6.16 2.80
CA CYS A 42 6.40 -4.90 2.26
C CYS A 42 7.01 -4.02 3.36
N ILE A 43 6.43 -4.02 4.57
CA ILE A 43 7.00 -3.28 5.70
C ILE A 43 8.34 -3.90 6.12
N ARG A 44 8.41 -5.23 6.26
CA ARG A 44 9.65 -5.96 6.59
C ARG A 44 10.77 -5.61 5.62
N PHE A 45 10.49 -5.61 4.31
CA PHE A 45 11.46 -5.22 3.31
C PHE A 45 11.91 -3.76 3.45
N ILE A 46 10.99 -2.83 3.76
CA ILE A 46 11.33 -1.42 3.97
C ILE A 46 12.28 -1.25 5.16
N THR A 47 12.02 -1.92 6.28
CA THR A 47 12.86 -1.85 7.50
C THR A 47 14.22 -2.51 7.30
N GLU A 48 14.34 -3.51 6.44
CA GLU A 48 15.65 -4.09 6.05
C GLU A 48 16.46 -3.16 5.15
N MET A 49 15.80 -2.39 4.27
CA MET A 49 16.48 -1.54 3.29
C MET A 49 16.80 -0.13 3.79
N LYS A 50 16.12 0.35 4.83
CA LYS A 50 16.24 1.72 5.34
C LYS A 50 16.66 1.70 6.80
N THR A 51 17.66 2.51 7.14
CA THR A 51 18.15 2.66 8.51
C THR A 51 17.49 3.85 9.19
N GLY A 52 17.30 3.75 10.51
CA GLY A 52 16.79 4.82 11.35
C GLY A 52 15.30 4.69 11.69
N PRO A 53 14.72 5.66 12.39
CA PRO A 53 13.33 5.61 12.80
C PRO A 53 12.36 5.55 11.60
N PHE A 54 11.40 4.63 11.65
CA PHE A 54 10.34 4.49 10.65
C PHE A 54 9.66 5.81 10.23
N PRO A 55 9.26 6.72 11.16
CA PRO A 55 8.66 8.01 10.78
C PRO A 55 9.58 8.89 9.92
N GLU A 56 10.90 8.80 10.07
CA GLU A 56 11.84 9.65 9.32
C GLU A 56 11.97 9.20 7.87
N HIS A 57 12.09 7.88 7.65
CA HIS A 57 12.37 7.35 6.33
C HIS A 57 11.11 6.88 5.57
N SER A 58 9.97 6.75 6.27
CA SER A 58 8.70 6.24 5.75
C SER A 58 7.48 7.02 6.28
N ASN A 59 7.61 8.34 6.41
CA ASN A 59 6.60 9.23 7.00
C ASN A 59 5.15 9.05 6.48
N GLN A 60 4.95 8.81 5.18
CA GLN A 60 3.61 8.58 4.64
C GLN A 60 2.97 7.30 5.19
N LEU A 61 3.73 6.20 5.26
CA LEU A 61 3.28 4.96 5.88
C LEU A 61 3.10 5.15 7.39
N TRP A 62 3.98 5.89 8.05
CA TRP A 62 3.82 6.23 9.46
C TRP A 62 2.46 6.91 9.72
N ASN A 63 2.10 7.92 8.93
CA ASN A 63 0.80 8.59 9.06
C ASN A 63 -0.39 7.66 8.77
N ILE A 64 -0.24 6.71 7.83
CA ILE A 64 -1.27 5.71 7.54
C ILE A 64 -1.49 4.76 8.72
N SER A 65 -0.46 4.51 9.56
CA SER A 65 -0.60 3.66 10.74
C SER A 65 -1.61 4.21 11.77
N ALA A 66 -1.86 5.52 11.76
CA ALA A 66 -2.84 6.19 12.62
C ALA A 66 -4.29 6.10 12.11
N VAL A 67 -4.52 5.52 10.93
CA VAL A 67 -5.88 5.33 10.38
C VAL A 67 -6.60 4.24 11.19
N PRO A 68 -7.87 4.44 11.57
CA PRO A 68 -8.53 3.59 12.58
C PRO A 68 -8.87 2.16 12.13
N SER A 69 -8.87 1.87 10.82
CA SER A 69 -9.20 0.53 10.33
C SER A 69 -8.58 0.22 8.97
N TRP A 70 -8.33 -1.06 8.70
CA TRP A 70 -7.81 -1.53 7.41
C TRP A 70 -8.73 -1.23 6.24
N SER A 71 -10.05 -1.25 6.45
CA SER A 71 -11.02 -0.82 5.44
C SER A 71 -10.80 0.65 5.03
N LYS A 72 -10.55 1.55 6.00
CA LYS A 72 -10.23 2.95 5.70
C LYS A 72 -8.84 3.12 5.08
N VAL A 73 -7.84 2.34 5.52
CA VAL A 73 -6.51 2.30 4.89
C VAL A 73 -6.63 1.93 3.41
N ASN A 74 -7.34 0.84 3.11
CA ASN A 74 -7.53 0.35 1.75
C ASN A 74 -8.24 1.39 0.86
N GLN A 75 -9.34 1.98 1.34
CA GLN A 75 -10.04 3.05 0.64
C GLN A 75 -9.16 4.29 0.39
N GLY A 76 -8.31 4.63 1.36
CA GLY A 76 -7.33 5.71 1.23
C GLY A 76 -6.28 5.41 0.17
N LEU A 77 -5.70 4.21 0.21
CA LEU A 77 -4.67 3.77 -0.72
C LEU A 77 -5.20 3.66 -2.15
N ILE A 78 -6.45 3.21 -2.37
CA ILE A 78 -7.06 3.19 -3.71
C ILE A 78 -7.18 4.63 -4.26
N ARG A 79 -7.65 5.58 -3.44
CA ARG A 79 -7.74 7.00 -3.84
C ARG A 79 -6.37 7.60 -4.15
N MET A 80 -5.39 7.32 -3.29
CA MET A 80 -4.02 7.77 -3.47
C MET A 80 -3.37 7.13 -4.71
N TYR A 81 -3.66 5.86 -5.03
CA TYR A 81 -3.16 5.20 -6.24
C TYR A 81 -3.71 5.85 -7.51
N LYS A 82 -5.00 6.22 -7.53
CA LYS A 82 -5.56 6.98 -8.65
C LYS A 82 -4.81 8.29 -8.83
N ALA A 83 -4.73 9.11 -7.78
CA ALA A 83 -4.14 10.46 -7.85
C ALA A 83 -2.62 10.46 -8.12
N GLU A 84 -1.86 9.59 -7.44
CA GLU A 84 -0.39 9.62 -7.44
C GLU A 84 0.26 8.60 -8.38
N CYS A 85 -0.52 7.70 -8.99
CA CYS A 85 -0.01 6.77 -9.99
C CYS A 85 -0.75 6.89 -11.33
N LEU A 86 -2.06 6.62 -11.36
CA LEU A 86 -2.82 6.56 -12.62
C LEU A 86 -3.03 7.94 -13.26
N GLU A 87 -3.22 8.98 -12.46
CA GLU A 87 -3.44 10.37 -12.90
C GLU A 87 -2.16 11.20 -12.91
N LYS A 88 -1.02 10.59 -12.55
CA LYS A 88 0.28 11.25 -12.46
C LYS A 88 1.06 11.05 -13.77
N PHE A 89 1.05 12.06 -14.65
CA PHE A 89 1.67 11.96 -15.98
C PHE A 89 3.10 11.36 -15.96
N PRO A 90 4.05 11.85 -15.13
CA PRO A 90 5.40 11.27 -15.09
C PRO A 90 5.46 9.77 -14.78
N VAL A 91 4.45 9.24 -14.08
CA VAL A 91 4.34 7.83 -13.69
C VAL A 91 3.65 7.02 -14.79
N ILE A 92 2.49 7.51 -15.28
CA ILE A 92 1.63 6.74 -16.19
C ILE A 92 1.99 6.90 -17.68
N GLN A 93 2.83 7.86 -18.06
CA GLN A 93 3.21 8.14 -19.46
C GLN A 93 3.77 6.91 -20.22
N HIS A 94 4.21 5.88 -19.51
CA HIS A 94 4.74 4.65 -20.08
C HIS A 94 3.67 3.55 -20.28
N PHE A 95 2.41 3.81 -19.95
CA PHE A 95 1.31 2.86 -20.16
C PHE A 95 1.09 2.63 -21.66
N LYS A 96 1.05 1.37 -22.08
CA LYS A 96 0.86 0.98 -23.48
C LYS A 96 -0.59 0.65 -23.74
N PHE A 97 -1.10 1.15 -24.87
CA PHE A 97 -2.44 0.84 -25.35
C PHE A 97 -2.37 -0.15 -26.51
N GLY A 98 -3.30 -1.08 -26.55
CA GLY A 98 -3.40 -2.14 -27.56
C GLY A 98 -4.84 -2.62 -27.71
N SER A 99 -5.05 -3.82 -28.24
CA SER A 99 -6.41 -4.36 -28.42
C SER A 99 -7.07 -4.76 -27.10
N LEU A 100 -6.31 -5.26 -26.12
CA LEU A 100 -6.83 -5.66 -24.81
C LEU A 100 -7.05 -4.49 -23.84
N LEU A 101 -6.23 -3.44 -23.98
CA LEU A 101 -6.29 -2.20 -23.20
C LEU A 101 -6.38 -1.02 -24.17
N PRO A 102 -7.57 -0.78 -24.75
CA PRO A 102 -7.78 0.28 -25.74
C PRO A 102 -7.67 1.68 -25.12
N ILE A 103 -7.25 2.66 -25.93
CA ILE A 103 -7.29 4.10 -25.57
C ILE A 103 -8.65 4.73 -25.87
N GLN A 104 -9.49 4.04 -26.64
CA GLN A 104 -10.82 4.46 -27.00
C GLN A 104 -11.68 4.66 -25.74
N PRO A 105 -12.64 5.60 -25.77
CA PRO A 105 -13.55 5.80 -24.64
C PRO A 105 -14.22 4.49 -24.23
N VAL A 106 -14.38 4.30 -22.92
CA VAL A 106 -15.07 3.13 -22.36
C VAL A 106 -16.51 3.09 -22.88
N ALA A 107 -16.96 1.91 -23.30
CA ALA A 107 -18.36 1.71 -23.65
C ALA A 107 -19.25 1.87 -22.40
N PRO A 108 -20.50 2.35 -22.56
CA PRO A 108 -21.46 2.41 -21.46
C PRO A 108 -21.71 1.05 -20.80
#